data_AF-A0A2P4SHM8-F1
#
_entry.id   AF-A0A2P4SHM8-F1
#
_cell.length_a   1.000
_cell.length_b   1.000
_cell.length_c   1.000
_cell.angle_alpha   90.00
_cell.angle_beta   90.00
_cell.angle_gamma   90.00
#
_symmetry.space_group_name_H-M   'P 1'
#
loop_
_entity.id
_entity.type
_entity.pdbx_description
1 polymer ?
#
loop_
_entity_poly.entity_id
_entity_poly.type
_entity_poly.pdbx_seq_one_letter_code
_entity_poly.pdbx_strand_id
1 'polypeptide(L)' 'MHPDGTIDGTKDENSDYTLFNLIPVGLRVVAIQGVKAGLYVAMNAEGYLYSS' A
#
# COMPACT_ATOMS: atom_id res chain seq x y z
N MET A 1 0.99 -5.84 0.71
CA MET A 1 2.26 -5.09 0.50
C MET A 1 3.31 -5.70 1.38
N HIS A 2 4.25 -6.41 0.78
CA HIS A 2 5.30 -7.14 1.48
C HIS A 2 6.44 -6.21 1.94
N PRO A 3 7.31 -6.65 2.86
CA PRO A 3 8.47 -5.87 3.31
C PRO A 3 9.47 -5.52 2.21
N ASP A 4 9.54 -6.33 1.16
CA ASP A 4 10.41 -6.13 0.00
C ASP A 4 9.85 -5.09 -0.99
N GLY A 5 8.68 -4.52 -0.71
CA GLY A 5 8.01 -3.54 -1.55
C GLY A 5 7.07 -4.14 -2.60
N THR A 6 7.01 -5.47 -2.72
CA THR A 6 6.10 -6.13 -3.67
C THR A 6 4.63 -5.90 -3.28
N ILE A 7 3.80 -5.59 -4.28
CA ILE A 7 2.35 -5.37 -4.13
C ILE A 7 1.62 -6.39 -5.00
N ASP A 8 0.91 -7.31 -4.36
CA ASP A 8 0.12 -8.36 -5.00
C ASP A 8 -1.16 -8.66 -4.21
N GLY A 9 -1.96 -9.61 -4.70
CA GLY A 9 -3.12 -10.15 -4.00
C GLY A 9 -2.81 -11.53 -3.42
N THR A 10 -3.36 -11.82 -2.23
CA THR A 10 -3.20 -13.12 -1.55
C THR A 10 -4.54 -13.67 -1.07
N LYS A 11 -4.62 -14.98 -0.87
CA LYS A 11 -5.76 -15.66 -0.21
C LYS A 11 -5.52 -15.91 1.28
N ASP A 12 -4.33 -15.57 1.79
CA ASP A 12 -4.03 -15.69 3.21
C ASP A 12 -4.68 -14.53 3.99
N GLU A 13 -5.83 -14.80 4.60
CA GLU A 13 -6.58 -13.85 5.40
C GLU A 13 -5.86 -13.45 6.70
N ASN A 14 -4.82 -14.19 7.11
CA ASN A 14 -4.05 -13.91 8.33
C ASN A 14 -2.76 -13.12 8.06
N SER A 15 -2.51 -12.71 6.82
CA SER A 15 -1.32 -11.95 6.49
C SER A 15 -1.43 -10.51 7.02
N ASP A 16 -0.60 -10.16 8.00
CA ASP A 16 -0.48 -8.79 8.53
C ASP A 16 -0.16 -7.74 7.44
N TYR A 17 0.38 -8.17 6.29
CA TYR A 17 0.73 -7.32 5.15
C TYR A 17 -0.48 -6.94 4.28
N THR A 18 -1.68 -7.40 4.64
CA THR A 18 -2.96 -7.01 4.04
C THR A 18 -3.64 -5.86 4.80
N LEU A 19 -3.08 -5.42 5.93
CA LEU A 19 -3.58 -4.28 6.70
C LEU A 19 -3.03 -2.97 6.16
N PHE A 20 -3.91 -2.00 5.91
CA PHE A 20 -3.58 -0.70 5.37
C PHE A 20 -4.15 0.44 6.21
N ASN A 21 -3.35 1.50 6.39
CA ASN A 21 -3.85 2.79 6.83
C ASN A 21 -4.39 3.55 5.62
N LEU A 22 -5.63 4.02 5.72
CA LEU A 22 -6.24 4.92 4.73
C LEU A 22 -6.25 6.34 5.30
N ILE A 23 -5.34 7.18 4.82
CA ILE A 23 -5.04 8.48 5.42
C ILE A 23 -5.62 9.60 4.54
N PRO A 24 -6.58 10.41 5.02
CA PRO A 24 -7.11 11.52 4.23
C PRO A 24 -6.07 12.63 4.11
N VAL A 25 -5.75 13.01 2.87
CA VAL A 25 -4.80 14.11 2.57
C VAL A 25 -5.46 15.25 1.79
N GLY A 26 -6.75 15.14 1.51
CA GLY A 26 -7.55 16.15 0.86
C GLY A 26 -9.00 15.70 0.71
N LEU A 27 -9.86 16.57 0.17
CA LEU A 27 -11.24 16.21 -0.11
C LEU A 27 -11.28 15.08 -1.15
N ARG A 28 -11.67 13.88 -0.71
CA ARG A 28 -11.69 12.65 -1.53
C ARG A 28 -10.30 12.20 -2.04
N VAL A 29 -9.23 12.64 -1.38
CA VAL A 29 -7.86 12.22 -1.71
C VAL A 29 -7.25 11.52 -0.50
N VAL A 30 -6.62 10.37 -0.73
CA VAL A 30 -6.06 9.51 0.31
C VAL A 30 -4.64 9.08 -0.02
N ALA A 31 -3.82 8.91 1.02
CA ALA A 31 -2.61 8.09 0.98
C ALA A 31 -2.93 6.68 1.53
N ILE A 32 -2.30 5.67 0.96
CA ILE A 32 -2.45 4.27 1.36
C ILE A 32 -1.09 3.79 1.86
N GLN A 33 -1.00 3.41 3.14
CA GLN A 33 0.24 2.92 3.75
C GLN A 33 0.06 1.49 4.24
N GLY A 34 0.99 0.59 3.91
CA GLY A 34 1.01 -0.75 4.49
C GLY A 34 1.39 -0.69 5.96
N VAL A 35 0.52 -1.14 6.86
CA VAL A 35 0.72 -1.01 8.32
C VAL A 35 2.02 -1.67 8.76
N LYS A 36 2.25 -2.90 8.27
CA LYS A 36 3.40 -3.70 8.68
C LYS A 36 4.70 -3.29 7.98
N ALA A 37 4.62 -2.92 6.70
CA ALA A 37 5.79 -2.54 5.91
C ALA A 37 6.24 -1.09 6.18
N GLY A 38 5.33 -0.20 6.60
CA GLY A 38 5.59 1.22 6.79
C GLY A 38 5.70 2.03 5.48
N LEU A 39 5.66 1.36 4.33
CA LEU A 39 5.78 1.95 3.00
C LEU A 39 4.44 2.45 2.47
N TYR A 40 4.48 3.43 1.56
CA TYR A 40 3.31 3.96 0.88
C TYR A 40 3.11 3.32 -0.49
N VAL A 41 1.85 3.06 -0.86
CA VAL A 41 1.49 2.71 -2.24
C VAL A 41 1.54 4.00 -3.06
N ALA A 42 2.42 4.04 -4.06
CA ALA A 42 2.56 5.15 -4.98
C ALA A 42 2.41 4.67 -6.42
N MET A 43 2.16 5.61 -7.34
CA MET A 43 2.08 5.35 -8.77
C MET A 43 2.98 6.35 -9.51
N ASN A 44 3.84 5.87 -10.40
CA ASN A 44 4.69 6.74 -11.20
C ASN A 44 3.96 7.25 -12.46
N ALA A 45 4.61 8.12 -13.25
CA ALA A 45 4.01 8.71 -14.46
C ALA A 45 3.75 7.69 -15.59
N GLU A 46 4.32 6.48 -15.51
CA GLU A 46 4.11 5.39 -16.45
C GLU A 46 2.94 4.48 -16.03
N GLY A 47 2.31 4.75 -14.88
CA GLY A 47 1.17 3.99 -14.36
C GLY A 47 1.54 2.76 -13.54
N TYR A 48 2.84 2.55 -13.25
CA TYR A 48 3.27 1.44 -12.40
C TYR A 48 3.09 1.78 -10.93
N LEU A 49 2.52 0.83 -10.19
CA LEU A 49 2.49 0.87 -8.73
C LEU A 49 3.85 0.50 -8.16
N TYR A 50 4.29 1.22 -7.14
CA TYR A 50 5.53 0.95 -6.41
C TYR A 50 5.39 1.31 -4.93
N SER A 51 6.31 0.82 -4.11
CA SER A 51 6.42 1.19 -2.70
C SER A 51 7.38 2.37 -2.51
N SER A 52 6.93 3.42 -1.81
CA SER A 52 7.72 4.62 -1.47
C SER A 52 7.98 4.77 0.02
#